data_AF-A0A536ZG94-F1
#
_entry.id   AF-A0A536ZG94-F1
#
_cell.length_a   1.000
_cell.length_b   1.000
_cell.length_c   1.000
_cell.angle_alpha   90.00
_cell.angle_beta   90.00
_cell.angle_gamma   90.00
#
_symmetry.space_group_name_H-M   'P 1'
#
loop_
_entity.id
_entity.type
_entity.pdbx_description
1 polymer ?
#
loop_
_entity_poly.entity_id
_entity_poly.type
_entity_poly.pdbx_seq_one_letter_code
_entity_poly.pdbx_strand_id
1 'polypeptide(L)'
;MRACYAAARSRIHGMAYHAHLVNHPGLDMKAFLAPLILLLAAGCASEVARNPAVLSPAGGGAARPQLEIAQDTDVQASAGYNRVLPAGSRWQLVGTIPEGDVYRRANGVFTVEGAHVHEAYLVVAGDRLVGFYLPVEKAYSPATPVSLKVR
;
A
#
# COMPACT_ATOMS: atom_id res chain seq x y z
N MET A 1 -6.23 13.44 5.00
CA MET A 1 -5.12 14.34 4.59
C MET A 1 -5.33 14.69 3.12
N ARG A 2 -5.85 15.91 2.86
CA ARG A 2 -6.09 16.46 1.52
C ARG A 2 -5.17 17.67 1.38
N ALA A 3 -4.28 17.69 0.39
CA ALA A 3 -3.78 18.91 -0.26
C ALA A 3 -2.65 18.54 -1.24
N CYS A 4 -2.94 18.61 -2.54
CA CYS A 4 -1.97 19.00 -3.57
C CYS A 4 -2.76 19.29 -4.85
N TYR A 5 -3.30 20.50 -4.94
CA TYR A 5 -3.77 21.08 -6.20
C TYR A 5 -3.35 22.54 -6.21
N ALA A 6 -2.11 22.78 -6.63
CA ALA A 6 -1.64 24.11 -6.99
C ALA A 6 -1.62 24.17 -8.51
N ALA A 7 -2.75 24.60 -9.07
CA ALA A 7 -2.93 24.87 -10.49
C ALA A 7 -2.07 26.06 -10.92
N ALA A 8 -1.11 25.81 -11.81
CA ALA A 8 -0.33 26.85 -12.48
C ALA A 8 -1.24 27.58 -13.50
N ARG A 9 -1.81 28.72 -13.09
CA ARG A 9 -2.46 29.68 -13.99
C ARG A 9 -1.36 30.48 -14.72
N SER A 10 -1.02 30.07 -15.93
CA SER A 10 -0.23 30.90 -16.84
C SER A 10 -1.12 31.98 -17.46
N ARG A 11 -0.86 33.25 -17.12
CA ARG A 11 -1.41 34.41 -17.82
C ARG A 11 -0.70 34.53 -19.17
N ILE A 12 -1.44 34.36 -20.27
CA ILE A 12 -0.98 34.77 -21.59
C ILE A 12 -1.78 36.02 -21.95
N HIS A 13 -1.21 37.20 -21.67
CA HIS A 13 -1.63 38.45 -22.28
C HIS A 13 -0.89 38.55 -23.62
N GLY A 14 -1.66 38.81 -24.69
CA GLY A 14 -1.16 38.83 -26.05
C GLY A 14 -0.23 39.99 -26.35
N MET A 15 0.53 39.84 -27.43
CA MET A 15 0.94 40.96 -28.26
C MET A 15 1.39 40.46 -29.64
N ALA A 16 0.81 41.12 -30.65
CA ALA A 16 1.33 41.36 -31.99
C ALA A 16 1.70 40.16 -32.88
N TYR A 17 0.78 39.88 -33.79
CA TYR A 17 1.06 39.28 -35.09
C TYR A 17 2.03 40.18 -35.87
N HIS A 18 3.26 39.74 -36.06
CA HIS A 18 4.09 40.19 -37.17
C HIS A 18 4.48 38.96 -37.99
N ALA A 19 3.83 38.80 -39.13
CA ALA A 19 4.15 37.78 -40.11
C ALA A 19 5.52 38.09 -40.73
N HIS A 20 6.55 37.37 -40.31
CA HIS A 20 7.76 37.18 -41.08
C HIS A 20 7.74 35.75 -41.63
N LEU A 21 7.46 35.63 -42.92
CA LEU A 21 7.67 34.43 -43.72
C LEU A 21 9.17 34.14 -43.75
N VAL A 22 9.65 33.30 -42.83
CA VAL A 22 10.98 32.68 -42.94
C VAL A 22 10.80 31.31 -43.56
N ASN A 23 11.24 31.22 -44.81
CA ASN A 23 11.32 30.01 -45.61
C ASN A 23 12.35 29.06 -44.96
N HIS A 24 11.92 27.93 -44.40
CA HIS A 24 12.80 26.90 -43.86
C HIS A 24 12.70 25.62 -44.70
N PRO A 25 13.69 25.32 -45.58
CA PRO A 25 13.80 24.02 -46.21
C PRO A 25 14.48 23.05 -45.24
N GLY A 26 13.84 21.90 -44.98
CA GLY A 26 14.44 20.79 -44.24
C GLY A 26 13.65 20.37 -43.00
N LEU A 27 12.48 19.76 -43.23
CA LEU A 27 11.73 19.10 -42.16
C LEU A 27 12.31 17.69 -41.96
N ASP A 28 13.30 17.58 -41.07
CA ASP A 28 13.93 16.32 -40.67
C ASP A 28 12.91 15.45 -39.91
N MET A 29 12.49 14.34 -40.53
CA MET A 29 11.43 13.42 -40.06
C MET A 29 11.74 12.73 -38.71
N LYS A 30 12.95 12.91 -38.17
CA LYS A 30 13.38 12.32 -36.89
C LYS A 30 12.91 13.06 -35.64
N ALA A 31 12.46 14.32 -35.76
CA ALA A 31 12.20 15.17 -34.59
C ALA A 31 10.88 14.86 -33.84
N PHE A 32 9.97 14.08 -34.41
CA PHE A 32 8.64 13.82 -33.83
C PHE A 32 8.54 12.55 -32.97
N LEU A 33 9.57 11.70 -32.93
CA LEU A 33 9.57 10.46 -32.12
C LEU A 33 9.98 10.70 -30.65
N ALA A 34 10.62 11.83 -30.35
CA ALA A 34 11.18 12.10 -29.03
C ALA A 34 10.15 12.42 -27.91
N PRO A 35 9.04 13.16 -28.13
CA PRO A 35 8.17 13.53 -27.02
C PRO A 35 7.21 12.40 -26.59
N LEU A 36 7.00 11.37 -27.43
CA LEU A 36 6.08 10.27 -27.12
C LEU A 36 6.68 9.25 -26.13
N ILE A 37 7.99 9.06 -26.14
CA ILE A 37 8.69 8.10 -25.26
C ILE A 37 8.75 8.60 -23.80
N LEU A 38 8.69 9.92 -23.56
CA LEU A 38 8.81 10.49 -22.22
C LEU A 38 7.52 10.42 -21.39
N LEU A 39 6.35 10.21 -22.01
CA LEU A 39 5.06 10.13 -21.30
C LEU A 39 4.74 8.74 -20.72
N LEU A 40 5.47 7.68 -21.10
CA LEU A 40 5.16 6.30 -20.67
C LEU A 40 5.75 5.92 -19.30
N ALA A 41 6.56 6.78 -18.67
CA ALA A 41 7.32 6.44 -17.46
C ALA A 41 6.64 6.81 -16.12
N ALA A 42 5.42 7.36 -16.13
CA ALA A 42 4.75 7.86 -14.91
C ALA A 42 3.73 6.89 -14.28
N GLY A 43 3.83 5.59 -14.57
CA GLY A 43 3.03 4.57 -13.89
C GLY A 43 3.68 4.15 -12.57
N CYS A 44 3.40 4.85 -11.47
CA CYS A 44 3.76 4.34 -10.13
C CYS A 44 2.87 3.13 -9.82
N ALA A 45 3.39 1.91 -10.03
CA ALA A 45 2.81 0.72 -9.43
C ALA A 45 2.86 0.88 -7.90
N SER A 46 1.69 0.92 -7.26
CA SER A 46 1.61 1.07 -5.80
C SER A 46 1.97 -0.26 -5.14
N GLU A 47 3.11 -0.30 -4.47
CA GLU A 47 3.64 -1.48 -3.79
C GLU A 47 3.31 -1.40 -2.29
N VAL A 48 3.17 -2.57 -1.64
CA VAL A 48 2.93 -2.65 -0.19
C VAL A 48 4.14 -2.05 0.54
N ALA A 49 3.90 -1.14 1.48
CA ALA A 49 4.98 -0.53 2.27
C ALA A 49 5.61 -1.58 3.20
N ARG A 50 6.95 -1.59 3.31
CA ARG A 50 7.71 -2.58 4.08
C ARG A 50 8.74 -1.89 4.96
N ASN A 51 8.51 -1.90 6.26
CA ASN A 51 9.42 -1.40 7.28
C ASN A 51 10.08 -2.61 7.96
N PRO A 52 11.42 -2.76 7.97
CA PRO A 52 12.06 -3.89 8.64
C PRO A 52 11.58 -4.06 10.09
N ALA A 53 11.20 -5.27 10.47
CA ALA A 53 10.68 -5.57 11.80
C ALA A 53 11.20 -6.92 12.29
N VAL A 54 11.64 -6.97 13.55
CA VAL A 54 12.11 -8.19 14.20
C VAL A 54 10.99 -8.78 15.04
N LEU A 55 10.55 -9.98 14.70
CA LEU A 55 9.53 -10.72 15.46
C LEU A 55 10.14 -11.33 16.73
N SER A 56 9.64 -10.92 17.89
CA SER A 56 9.91 -11.58 19.17
C SER A 56 8.91 -12.73 19.39
N PRO A 57 9.34 -14.00 19.54
CA PRO A 57 8.42 -15.13 19.68
C PRO A 57 7.51 -15.02 20.91
N ALA A 58 6.27 -15.49 20.77
CA ALA A 58 5.32 -15.52 21.87
C ALA A 58 5.73 -16.56 22.93
N GLY A 59 5.80 -16.14 24.19
CA GLY A 59 5.98 -17.03 25.33
C GLY A 59 4.66 -17.71 25.74
N GLY A 60 4.74 -18.83 26.47
CA GLY A 60 3.59 -19.64 26.87
C GLY A 60 2.58 -18.98 27.83
N GLY A 61 2.81 -17.74 28.28
CA GLY A 61 1.95 -16.98 29.20
C GLY A 61 1.18 -15.83 28.55
N ALA A 62 1.03 -15.81 27.23
CA ALA A 62 0.35 -14.72 26.54
C ALA A 62 -1.14 -14.62 26.94
N ALA A 63 -1.61 -13.40 27.20
CA ALA A 63 -2.99 -13.14 27.63
C ALA A 63 -4.05 -13.55 26.59
N ARG A 64 -3.71 -13.47 25.30
CA ARG A 64 -4.59 -13.86 24.19
C ARG A 64 -3.79 -14.74 23.19
N PRO A 65 -3.69 -16.06 23.42
CA PRO A 65 -2.90 -16.94 22.56
C PRO A 65 -3.58 -17.24 21.21
N GLN A 66 -4.89 -17.01 21.11
CA GLN A 66 -5.69 -17.20 19.92
C GLN A 66 -6.80 -16.15 19.86
N LEU A 67 -7.19 -15.77 18.65
CA LEU A 67 -8.38 -14.97 18.37
C LEU A 67 -9.22 -15.60 17.26
N GLU A 68 -10.53 -15.42 17.31
CA GLU A 68 -11.44 -15.71 16.21
C GLU A 68 -12.17 -14.44 15.78
N ILE A 69 -12.20 -14.16 14.49
CA ILE A 69 -12.90 -12.97 13.95
C ILE A 69 -14.41 -13.18 14.08
N ALA A 70 -15.09 -12.29 14.78
CA ALA A 70 -16.51 -12.45 15.11
C ALA A 70 -17.46 -12.04 13.97
N GLN A 71 -17.01 -11.17 13.07
CA GLN A 71 -17.77 -10.63 11.94
C GLN A 71 -16.81 -10.29 10.78
N ASP A 72 -17.30 -10.37 9.55
CA ASP A 72 -16.52 -9.95 8.38
C ASP A 72 -16.01 -8.52 8.58
N THR A 73 -14.71 -8.33 8.38
CA THR A 73 -14.05 -7.04 8.60
C THR A 73 -13.20 -6.70 7.39
N ASP A 74 -13.53 -5.60 6.72
CA ASP A 74 -12.74 -5.02 5.64
C ASP A 74 -11.46 -4.39 6.19
N VAL A 75 -10.33 -4.72 5.55
CA VAL A 75 -9.00 -4.23 5.90
C VAL A 75 -8.34 -3.68 4.66
N GLN A 76 -7.90 -2.42 4.73
CA GLN A 76 -7.16 -1.78 3.65
C GLN A 76 -5.67 -1.85 3.94
N ALA A 77 -4.96 -2.67 3.16
CA ALA A 77 -3.51 -2.70 3.16
C ALA A 77 -2.96 -1.42 2.49
N SER A 78 -1.71 -1.08 2.80
CA SER A 78 -1.01 -0.03 2.07
C SER A 78 -0.99 -0.37 0.57
N ALA A 79 -1.16 0.63 -0.30
CA ALA A 79 -1.42 0.55 -1.74
C ALA A 79 -2.90 0.47 -2.21
N GLY A 80 -3.87 0.62 -1.30
CA GLY A 80 -5.28 0.81 -1.68
C GLY A 80 -6.03 -0.49 -2.01
N TYR A 81 -5.41 -1.65 -1.73
CA TYR A 81 -6.05 -2.95 -1.86
C TYR A 81 -6.84 -3.29 -0.61
N ASN A 82 -8.09 -3.73 -0.81
CA ASN A 82 -8.99 -4.15 0.26
C ASN A 82 -9.03 -5.67 0.37
N ARG A 83 -9.06 -6.17 1.61
CA ARG A 83 -9.21 -7.59 1.93
C ARG A 83 -10.29 -7.76 2.99
N VAL A 84 -10.97 -8.90 2.96
CA VAL A 84 -11.91 -9.26 4.03
C VAL A 84 -11.21 -10.23 4.98
N LEU A 85 -11.28 -9.95 6.28
CA LEU A 85 -11.06 -10.93 7.34
C LEU A 85 -12.39 -11.63 7.59
N PRO A 86 -12.56 -12.91 7.18
CA PRO A 86 -13.85 -13.57 7.29
C PRO A 86 -14.21 -13.86 8.75
N ALA A 87 -15.50 -13.76 9.07
CA ALA A 87 -16.05 -14.27 10.32
C ALA A 87 -15.70 -15.76 10.50
N GLY A 88 -15.43 -16.17 11.74
CA GLY A 88 -14.99 -17.52 12.09
C GLY A 88 -13.54 -17.83 11.72
N SER A 89 -12.80 -16.89 11.09
CA SER A 89 -11.38 -17.10 10.85
C SER A 89 -10.59 -17.07 12.17
N ARG A 90 -9.78 -18.11 12.38
CA ARG A 90 -8.99 -18.31 13.60
C ARG A 90 -7.54 -17.92 13.37
N TRP A 91 -6.95 -17.26 14.35
CA TRP A 91 -5.59 -16.74 14.28
C TRP A 91 -4.84 -17.01 15.58
N GLN A 92 -3.61 -17.49 15.46
CA GLN A 92 -2.77 -17.90 16.57
C GLN A 92 -1.68 -16.85 16.79
N LEU A 93 -1.46 -16.46 18.05
CA LEU A 93 -0.36 -15.58 18.41
C LEU A 93 0.97 -16.29 18.14
N VAL A 94 1.84 -15.65 17.36
CA VAL A 94 3.18 -16.17 17.04
C VAL A 94 4.30 -15.33 17.64
N GLY A 95 4.02 -14.08 17.99
CA GLY A 95 5.00 -13.19 18.58
C GLY A 95 4.51 -11.76 18.69
N THR A 96 5.45 -10.85 18.88
CA THR A 96 5.21 -9.40 18.97
C THR A 96 6.27 -8.64 18.17
N ILE A 97 5.89 -7.45 17.74
CA ILE A 97 6.75 -6.40 17.20
C ILE A 97 6.43 -5.08 17.92
N PRO A 98 7.21 -4.00 17.78
CA PRO A 98 6.94 -2.72 18.45
C PRO A 98 5.51 -2.19 18.24
N GLU A 99 4.91 -2.47 17.09
CA GLU A 99 3.57 -2.03 16.72
C GLU A 99 2.44 -2.87 17.34
N GLY A 100 2.71 -4.09 17.81
CA GLY A 100 1.70 -4.93 18.46
C GLY A 100 1.95 -6.43 18.41
N ASP A 101 0.90 -7.18 18.78
CA ASP A 101 0.87 -8.64 18.77
C ASP A 101 0.70 -9.16 17.35
N VAL A 102 1.49 -10.17 16.98
CA VAL A 102 1.51 -10.77 15.65
C VAL A 102 0.76 -12.10 15.66
N TYR A 103 -0.32 -12.17 14.87
CA TYR A 103 -1.16 -13.36 14.75
C TYR A 103 -1.09 -13.96 13.34
N ARG A 104 -0.74 -15.24 13.27
CA ARG A 104 -0.75 -16.05 12.04
C ARG A 104 -2.11 -16.73 11.88
N ARG A 105 -2.59 -16.88 10.64
CA ARG A 105 -3.82 -17.64 10.39
C ARG A 105 -3.63 -19.11 10.81
N ALA A 106 -4.53 -19.62 11.65
CA ALA A 106 -4.42 -20.98 12.18
C ALA A 106 -4.67 -22.04 11.10
N ASN A 107 -5.61 -21.75 10.19
CA ASN A 107 -5.99 -22.65 9.10
C ASN A 107 -5.78 -21.96 7.74
N GLY A 108 -4.75 -22.40 7.03
CA GLY A 108 -4.38 -21.87 5.71
C GLY A 108 -3.49 -20.63 5.77
N VAL A 109 -3.34 -19.98 4.62
CA VAL A 109 -2.50 -18.78 4.44
C VAL A 109 -3.41 -17.58 4.27
N PHE A 110 -3.01 -16.45 4.83
CA PHE A 110 -3.61 -15.16 4.50
C PHE A 110 -2.61 -14.35 3.69
N THR A 111 -3.10 -13.70 2.64
CA THR A 111 -2.25 -12.89 1.76
C THR A 111 -2.81 -11.49 1.61
N VAL A 112 -1.91 -10.53 1.49
CA VAL A 112 -2.20 -9.15 1.09
C VAL A 112 -1.62 -8.90 -0.30
N GLU A 113 -2.21 -7.95 -1.02
CA GLU A 113 -1.86 -7.62 -2.39
C GLU A 113 -1.30 -6.19 -2.50
N GLY A 114 -0.27 -6.04 -3.33
CA GLY A 114 0.25 -4.79 -3.90
C GLY A 114 0.54 -5.02 -5.38
N ALA A 115 1.75 -4.67 -5.85
CA ALA A 115 2.17 -5.15 -7.17
C ALA A 115 2.43 -6.66 -7.18
N HIS A 116 2.60 -7.27 -6.00
CA HIS A 116 2.76 -8.72 -5.80
C HIS A 116 1.85 -9.23 -4.66
N VAL A 117 1.71 -10.55 -4.55
CA VAL A 117 0.98 -11.22 -3.47
C VAL A 117 1.96 -11.62 -2.37
N HIS A 118 1.69 -11.23 -1.13
CA HIS A 118 2.54 -11.52 0.03
C HIS A 118 1.77 -12.31 1.09
N GLU A 119 2.38 -13.33 1.68
CA GLU A 119 1.88 -13.90 2.92
C GLU A 119 1.91 -12.83 4.03
N ALA A 120 0.87 -12.80 4.86
CA ALA A 120 0.68 -11.74 5.85
C ALA A 120 0.09 -12.27 7.15
N TYR A 121 0.67 -11.85 8.27
CA TYR A 121 0.17 -12.06 9.62
C TYR A 121 -0.43 -10.75 10.14
N LEU A 122 -1.48 -10.83 10.95
CA LEU A 122 -2.11 -9.64 11.53
C LEU A 122 -1.20 -9.03 12.59
N VAL A 123 -1.07 -7.71 12.60
CA VAL A 123 -0.47 -6.97 13.72
C VAL A 123 -1.57 -6.24 14.45
N VAL A 124 -1.80 -6.62 15.70
CA VAL A 124 -2.92 -6.16 16.51
C VAL A 124 -2.41 -5.38 17.70
N ALA A 125 -2.86 -4.14 17.84
CA ALA A 125 -2.64 -3.31 19.01
C ALA A 125 -3.95 -3.22 19.81
N GLY A 126 -4.02 -3.94 20.93
CA GLY A 126 -5.24 -4.05 21.74
C GLY A 126 -6.37 -4.78 21.01
N ASP A 127 -7.37 -4.02 20.53
CA ASP A 127 -8.53 -4.51 19.77
C ASP A 127 -8.53 -4.03 18.30
N ARG A 128 -7.43 -3.43 17.84
CA ARG A 128 -7.32 -2.89 16.48
C ARG A 128 -6.28 -3.61 15.66
N LEU A 129 -6.64 -3.97 14.43
CA LEU A 129 -5.65 -4.28 13.41
C LEU A 129 -4.97 -2.97 13.00
N VAL A 130 -3.65 -2.91 13.10
CA VAL A 130 -2.86 -1.72 12.74
C VAL A 130 -1.99 -1.93 11.50
N GLY A 131 -1.76 -3.19 11.12
CA GLY A 131 -0.96 -3.54 9.96
C GLY A 131 -0.77 -5.04 9.83
N PHE A 132 0.22 -5.40 9.03
CA PHE A 132 0.58 -6.76 8.73
C PHE A 132 2.08 -7.00 8.95
N TYR A 133 2.43 -8.18 9.43
CA TYR A 133 3.81 -8.66 9.43
C TYR A 133 3.99 -9.61 8.24
N LEU A 134 5.01 -9.35 7.43
CA LEU A 134 5.36 -10.09 6.23
C LEU A 134 6.51 -11.05 6.58
N PRO A 135 6.25 -12.35 6.76
CA PRO A 135 7.22 -13.27 7.35
C PRO A 135 8.42 -13.58 6.44
N VAL A 136 8.22 -13.58 5.12
CA VAL A 136 9.29 -13.81 4.15
C VAL A 136 10.24 -12.61 4.12
N GLU A 137 9.69 -11.41 4.11
CA GLU A 137 10.42 -10.14 4.04
C GLU A 137 10.96 -9.69 5.41
N LYS A 138 10.46 -10.25 6.52
CA LYS A 138 10.75 -9.81 7.89
C LYS A 138 10.46 -8.31 8.07
N ALA A 139 9.27 -7.91 7.66
CA ALA A 139 8.87 -6.51 7.60
C ALA A 139 7.45 -6.28 8.12
N TYR A 140 7.25 -5.14 8.78
CA TYR A 140 5.96 -4.57 9.08
C TYR A 140 5.43 -3.77 7.88
N SER A 141 4.15 -3.93 7.60
CA SER A 141 3.41 -3.18 6.60
C SER A 141 2.22 -2.47 7.24
N PRO A 142 2.16 -1.13 7.23
CA PRO A 142 1.07 -0.38 7.83
C PRO A 142 -0.25 -0.59 7.07
N ALA A 143 -1.35 -0.65 7.80
CA ALA A 143 -2.72 -0.65 7.28
C ALA A 143 -3.51 0.53 7.85
N THR A 144 -4.66 0.84 7.25
CA THR A 144 -5.61 1.75 7.91
C THR A 144 -6.15 1.05 9.15
N PRO A 145 -6.00 1.62 10.37
CA PRO A 145 -6.42 0.91 11.57
C PRO A 145 -7.92 0.63 11.58
N VAL A 146 -8.29 -0.61 11.92
CA VAL A 146 -9.69 -1.03 12.04
C VAL A 146 -9.90 -1.84 13.32
N SER A 147 -11.03 -1.57 13.99
CA SER A 147 -11.42 -2.33 15.18
C SER A 147 -11.84 -3.75 14.80
N LEU A 148 -11.19 -4.73 15.41
CA LEU A 148 -11.53 -6.13 15.27
C LEU A 148 -12.55 -6.51 16.33
N LYS A 149 -13.69 -7.06 15.91
CA LYS A 149 -14.53 -7.81 16.83
C LYS A 149 -14.02 -9.23 16.88
N VAL A 150 -13.51 -9.64 18.04
CA VAL A 150 -12.92 -10.97 18.25
C VAL A 150 -13.67 -11.74 19.34
N ARG A 151 -13.67 -13.06 19.23
CA ARG A 151 -14.14 -14.01 20.25
C ARG A 151 -12.95 -14.72 20.89
#